data_AF-A0AAD3RZM6-F1
#
_entry.id   AF-A0AAD3RZM6-F1
#
_cell.length_a   1.000
_cell.length_b   1.000
_cell.length_c   1.000
_cell.angle_alpha   90.00
_cell.angle_beta   90.00
_cell.angle_gamma   90.00
#
_symmetry.space_group_name_H-M   'P 1'
#
loop_
_entity.id
_entity.type
_entity.pdbx_description
1 polymer ?
#
loop_
_entity_poly.entity_id
_entity_poly.type
_entity_poly.pdbx_seq_one_letter_code
_entity_poly.pdbx_strand_id
1 'polypeptide(L)'
;MKEAWYLHKEMVERGFNLTVSSYNALIRGFLKRKKYVEAESLFEEMRRKGLIPDKEIYNFYLDRSFQEGNMDMALELCDETIEKCLVAEVIE
;
A
#
# COMPACT_ATOMS: atom_id res chain seq x y z
N MET A 1 -9.95 14.73 13.12
CA MET A 1 -9.57 13.52 12.33
C MET A 1 -10.31 13.40 10.99
N LYS A 2 -11.11 14.41 10.61
CA LYS A 2 -11.65 14.57 9.26
C LYS A 2 -10.57 14.98 8.25
N GLU A 3 -9.40 15.38 8.75
CA GLU A 3 -8.36 16.11 8.05
C GLU A 3 -7.53 15.20 7.14
N ALA A 4 -7.22 13.96 7.53
CA ALA A 4 -6.45 13.06 6.67
C ALA A 4 -7.24 12.60 5.43
N TRP A 5 -8.53 12.33 5.61
CA TRP A 5 -9.43 12.01 4.50
C TRP A 5 -9.71 13.23 3.63
N TYR A 6 -9.89 14.40 4.26
CA TYR A 6 -10.09 15.66 3.55
C TYR A 6 -8.86 16.05 2.73
N LEU A 7 -7.65 15.94 3.30
CA LEU A 7 -6.39 16.15 2.57
C LEU A 7 -6.24 15.16 1.42
N HIS A 8 -6.56 13.87 1.62
CA HIS A 8 -6.54 12.89 0.53
C HIS A 8 -7.49 13.29 -0.60
N LYS A 9 -8.76 13.60 -0.27
CA LYS A 9 -9.77 14.01 -1.25
C LYS A 9 -9.38 15.30 -1.97
N GLU A 10 -8.86 16.28 -1.24
CA GLU A 10 -8.41 17.56 -1.78
C GLU A 10 -7.15 17.43 -2.66
N MET A 11 -6.21 16.55 -2.32
CA MET A 11 -5.03 16.26 -3.16
C MET A 11 -5.44 15.58 -4.47
N VAL A 12 -6.37 14.62 -4.41
CA VAL A 12 -6.92 13.95 -5.59
C VAL A 12 -7.74 14.93 -6.45
N GLU A 13 -8.60 15.76 -5.85
CA GLU A 13 -9.42 16.77 -6.55
C GLU A 13 -8.58 17.88 -7.19
N ARG A 14 -7.42 18.22 -6.61
CA ARG A 14 -6.48 19.21 -7.16
C ARG A 14 -5.50 18.63 -8.19
N GLY A 15 -5.62 17.34 -8.55
CA GLY A 15 -4.77 16.70 -9.54
C GLY A 15 -3.35 16.39 -9.06
N PHE A 16 -3.11 16.37 -7.75
CA PHE A 16 -1.84 15.91 -7.22
C PHE A 16 -1.77 14.39 -7.34
N ASN A 17 -0.87 13.91 -8.20
CA ASN A 17 -0.45 12.52 -8.17
C ASN A 17 0.20 12.25 -6.81
N LEU A 18 -0.52 11.51 -5.96
CA LEU A 18 0.02 11.03 -4.69
C LEU A 18 1.34 10.29 -4.97
N THR A 19 2.39 10.71 -4.28
CA THR A 19 3.68 10.04 -4.36
C THR A 19 3.65 8.73 -3.57
N VAL A 20 4.61 7.84 -3.82
CA VAL A 20 4.82 6.61 -3.02
C VAL A 20 4.82 6.92 -1.52
N SER A 21 5.54 7.97 -1.10
CA SER A 21 5.61 8.40 0.30
C SER A 21 4.25 8.86 0.85
N SER A 22 3.43 9.52 0.03
CA SER A 22 2.08 9.95 0.41
C SER A 22 1.14 8.77 0.64
N TYR A 23 1.14 7.77 -0.27
CA TYR A 23 0.38 6.53 -0.07
C TYR A 23 0.82 5.81 1.19
N ASN A 24 2.14 5.62 1.37
CA ASN A 24 2.68 4.91 2.53
C ASN A 24 2.25 5.58 3.84
N ALA A 25 2.33 6.91 3.94
CA ALA A 25 1.91 7.65 5.12
C ALA A 25 0.40 7.49 5.41
N LEU A 26 -0.45 7.55 4.37
CA LEU A 26 -1.90 7.40 4.52
C LEU A 26 -2.27 5.98 4.93
N ILE A 27 -1.74 4.96 4.23
CA ILE A 27 -1.99 3.55 4.53
C ILE A 27 -1.57 3.24 5.97
N ARG A 28 -0.36 3.61 6.40
CA ARG A 28 0.09 3.46 7.80
C ARG A 28 -0.86 4.15 8.78
N GLY A 29 -1.32 5.34 8.44
CA GLY A 29 -2.28 6.10 9.25
C GLY A 29 -3.62 5.37 9.42
N PHE A 30 -4.12 4.74 8.36
CA PHE A 30 -5.34 3.94 8.38
C PHE A 30 -5.16 2.61 9.13
N LEU A 31 -4.05 1.90 8.89
CA LEU A 31 -3.72 0.65 9.60
C LEU A 31 -3.63 0.86 11.12
N LYS A 32 -2.95 1.92 11.57
CA LYS A 32 -2.86 2.28 13.01
C LYS A 32 -4.22 2.57 13.64
N ARG A 33 -5.19 3.02 12.84
CA ARG A 33 -6.56 3.32 13.28
C ARG A 33 -7.53 2.16 13.05
N LYS A 34 -7.04 0.99 12.64
CA LYS A 34 -7.84 -0.20 12.30
C LYS A 34 -8.90 0.07 11.22
N LYS A 35 -8.65 1.08 10.38
CA LYS A 35 -9.48 1.46 9.23
C LYS A 35 -9.04 0.66 8.01
N TYR A 36 -9.30 -0.64 8.06
CA TYR A 36 -8.73 -1.59 7.11
C TYR A 36 -9.27 -1.43 5.69
N VAL A 37 -10.55 -1.10 5.53
CA VAL A 37 -11.18 -0.91 4.23
C VAL A 37 -10.57 0.28 3.50
N GLU A 38 -10.36 1.41 4.19
CA GLU A 38 -9.71 2.58 3.58
C GLU A 38 -8.23 2.32 3.28
N ALA A 39 -7.53 1.57 4.13
CA ALA A 39 -6.14 1.18 3.90
C ALA A 39 -6.00 0.28 2.66
N GLU A 40 -6.90 -0.70 2.52
CA GLU A 40 -6.90 -1.67 1.42
C GLU A 40 -7.23 -1.00 0.09
N SER A 41 -8.23 -0.11 0.07
CA SER A 41 -8.56 0.66 -1.13
C SER A 41 -7.37 1.49 -1.64
N LEU A 42 -6.59 2.10 -0.74
CA LEU A 42 -5.38 2.85 -1.10
C LEU A 42 -4.25 1.94 -1.54
N PHE A 43 -4.10 0.78 -0.92
CA PHE A 43 -3.11 -0.22 -1.29
C PHE A 43 -3.37 -0.77 -2.69
N GLU A 44 -4.61 -1.13 -3.02
CA GLU A 44 -4.99 -1.55 -4.37
C GLU A 44 -4.84 -0.44 -5.42
N GLU A 45 -5.17 0.81 -5.06
CA GLU A 45 -4.93 1.95 -5.95
C GLU A 45 -3.43 2.12 -6.24
N MET A 46 -2.59 1.99 -5.22
CA MET A 46 -1.13 2.05 -5.35
C MET A 46 -0.61 0.94 -6.27
N ARG A 47 -1.08 -0.31 -6.07
CA ARG A 47 -0.73 -1.46 -6.93
C ARG A 47 -1.17 -1.27 -8.38
N ARG A 48 -2.40 -0.80 -8.62
CA ARG A 48 -2.90 -0.49 -9.98
C ARG A 48 -2.11 0.59 -10.70
N LYS A 49 -1.51 1.53 -9.96
CA LYS A 49 -0.61 2.56 -10.49
C LYS A 49 0.83 2.06 -10.69
N GLY A 50 1.10 0.78 -10.41
CA GLY A 50 2.44 0.18 -10.48
C GLY A 50 3.40 0.69 -9.39
N LEU A 51 2.89 1.38 -8.37
CA LEU A 51 3.70 1.92 -7.28
C LEU A 51 3.95 0.83 -6.23
N ILE A 52 5.13 0.89 -5.59
CA ILE A 52 5.59 -0.13 -4.64
C ILE A 52 5.40 0.39 -3.21
N PRO A 53 4.48 -0.21 -2.43
CA PRO A 53 4.37 0.09 -1.00
C PRO A 53 5.68 -0.17 -0.25
N ASP A 54 5.86 0.49 0.88
CA ASP A 54 7.01 0.17 1.74
C ASP A 54 6.92 -1.26 2.32
N LYS A 55 8.07 -1.77 2.75
CA LYS A 55 8.23 -3.13 3.30
C LYS A 55 7.30 -3.41 4.48
N GLU A 56 7.05 -2.45 5.36
CA GLU A 56 6.18 -2.67 6.53
C GLU A 56 4.72 -2.86 6.10
N ILE A 57 4.27 -2.08 5.11
CA ILE A 57 2.92 -2.22 4.54
C ILE A 57 2.78 -3.55 3.81
N TYR A 58 3.77 -3.94 3.01
CA TYR A 58 3.76 -5.24 2.32
C TYR A 58 3.67 -6.42 3.30
N ASN A 59 4.54 -6.43 4.31
CA ASN A 59 4.54 -7.47 5.34
C ASN A 59 3.19 -7.52 6.06
N PHE A 60 2.58 -6.38 6.36
CA PHE A 60 1.24 -6.35 6.96
C PHE A 60 0.19 -7.08 6.11
N TYR A 61 0.15 -6.83 4.79
CA TYR A 61 -0.83 -7.47 3.90
C TYR A 61 -0.52 -8.94 3.64
N LEU A 62 0.77 -9.32 3.60
CA LEU A 62 1.19 -10.72 3.52
C LEU A 62 0.76 -11.50 4.78
N ASP A 63 1.11 -11.00 5.97
CA ASP A 63 0.74 -11.62 7.24
C ASP A 63 -0.77 -11.77 7.38
N ARG A 64 -1.51 -10.75 6.95
CA ARG A 64 -2.97 -10.77 6.91
C ARG A 64 -3.51 -11.83 5.96
N SER A 65 -2.98 -11.92 4.75
CA SER A 65 -3.40 -12.90 3.75
C SER A 65 -3.16 -14.33 4.24
N PHE A 66 -2.04 -14.58 4.91
CA PHE A 66 -1.76 -15.85 5.57
C PHE A 66 -2.76 -16.17 6.68
N GLN A 67 -3.13 -15.19 7.52
CA GLN A 67 -4.12 -15.38 8.58
C GLN A 67 -5.54 -15.63 8.05
N GLU A 68 -5.90 -14.98 6.95
CA GLU A 68 -7.21 -15.14 6.30
C GLU A 68 -7.29 -16.39 5.42
N GLY A 69 -6.16 -17.12 5.26
CA GLY A 69 -6.07 -18.31 4.40
C GLY A 69 -6.14 -17.99 2.91
N ASN A 70 -5.99 -16.72 2.53
CA ASN A 70 -6.02 -16.27 1.15
C ASN A 70 -4.63 -16.44 0.52
N MET A 71 -4.31 -17.69 0.19
CA MET A 71 -3.01 -18.08 -0.38
C MET A 71 -2.78 -17.50 -1.78
N ASP A 72 -3.84 -17.26 -2.55
CA ASP A 72 -3.74 -16.65 -3.89
C ASP A 72 -3.21 -15.22 -3.80
N MET A 73 -3.78 -14.40 -2.90
CA MET A 73 -3.29 -13.05 -2.64
C MET A 73 -1.87 -13.07 -2.06
N ALA A 74 -1.56 -14.01 -1.18
CA ALA A 74 -0.22 -14.14 -0.61
C ALA A 74 0.83 -14.46 -1.69
N LEU A 75 0.51 -15.35 -2.63
CA LEU A 75 1.38 -15.68 -3.77
C LEU A 75 1.55 -14.49 -4.70
N GLU A 76 0.46 -13.79 -5.03
CA GLU A 76 0.53 -12.59 -5.88
C GLU A 76 1.42 -11.51 -5.27
N LEU A 77 1.33 -11.30 -3.96
CA LEU A 77 2.17 -10.35 -3.22
C LEU A 77 3.63 -10.81 -3.14
N CYS A 78 3.89 -12.12 -3.03
CA CYS A 78 5.24 -12.69 -3.09
C CYS A 78 5.87 -12.50 -4.48
N ASP A 79 5.13 -12.77 -5.55
CA ASP A 79 5.61 -12.59 -6.92
C ASP A 79 5.91 -11.12 -7.19
N GLU A 80 5.01 -10.22 -6.78
CA GLU A 80 5.21 -8.77 -6.90
C GLU A 80 6.43 -8.28 -6.11
N THR A 81 6.69 -8.85 -4.92
CA THR A 81 7.89 -8.49 -4.15
C THR A 81 9.16 -9.09 -4.73
N ILE A 82 9.14 -10.30 -5.29
CA ILE A 82 10.32 -10.89 -5.95
C ILE A 82 10.68 -10.12 -7.22
N GLU A 83 9.69 -9.82 -8.07
CA GLU A 83 9.87 -9.06 -9.31
C GLU A 83 10.41 -7.66 -9.01
N LYS A 84 9.96 -7.02 -7.93
CA LYS A 84 10.30 -5.62 -7.64
C LYS A 84 11.44 -5.43 -6.62
N CYS A 85 11.73 -6.40 -5.75
CA CYS A 85 12.90 -6.36 -4.85
C CYS A 85 14.20 -6.76 -5.55
N LEU A 86 14.19 -7.72 -6.49
CA LEU A 86 15.42 -8.11 -7.21
C LEU A 86 16.00 -6.97 -8.07
N VAL A 87 15.19 -5.99 -8.45
CA VAL A 87 15.64 -4.81 -9.21
C VAL A 87 16.24 -3.72 -8.30
N ALA A 88 15.95 -3.75 -6.99
CA ALA A 88 16.43 -2.75 -6.03
C ALA A 88 17.77 -3.10 -5.37
N GLU A 89 18.23 -4.35 -5.45
CA GLU A 89 19.50 -4.81 -4.86
C GLU A 89 20.71 -4.81 -5.81
N VAL A 90 20.57 -4.34 -7.06
CA VAL A 90 21.65 -4.41 -8.08
C VAL A 90 22.31 -3.07 -8.40
N ILE A 91 22.01 -1.99 -7.69
CA ILE A 91 22.76 -0.73 -7.85
C ILE A 91 23.18 -0.21 -6.47
N GLU A 92 24.33 -0.70 -6.00
CA GLU A 92 25.21 0.02 -5.05
C GLU A 92 25.79 1.28 -5.70
#